data_AF-A0A3M2E1B4-F1
#
_entry.id   AF-A0A3M2E1B4-F1
#
_cell.length_a   1.000
_cell.length_b   1.000
_cell.length_c   1.000
_cell.angle_alpha   90.00
_cell.angle_beta   90.00
_cell.angle_gamma   90.00
#
_symmetry.space_group_name_H-M   'P 1'
#
loop_
_entity.id
_entity.type
_entity.pdbx_description
1 polymer ?
#
loop_
_entity_poly.entity_id
_entity_poly.type
_entity_poly.pdbx_seq_one_letter_code
_entity_poly.pdbx_strand_id
1 'polypeptide(L)'
;GKAFATLSALKKAKVDFAIVDAQCYAATRGWTLLANGTIGGRASRGWALYSRLSGGMPALQGKKLAYVKMGCRDKDFVFNAMLDSEVSEKHFGGLVGKPSLTGAVAEVASFKGAEAVFAPVGEAKGLNKVFDTAPVPGPAFVQVNGRLDKDVVNRVRNAVVSYGGGGAISGFVAANDKPFDALRRSLSRRIKRFVFATPPFVRLDASDVIETPKSIDEPGFTEVKQHFAEPPVRQ
;
A
#
# COMPACT_ATOMS: atom_id res chain seq x y z
N GLY A 1 25.57 -13.16 7.77
CA GLY A 1 24.11 -13.40 7.70
C GLY A 1 23.81 -14.37 6.57
N LYS A 2 22.69 -15.11 6.65
CA LYS A 2 22.20 -15.93 5.54
C LYS A 2 21.17 -15.12 4.75
N ALA A 3 21.29 -15.10 3.41
CA ALA A 3 20.30 -14.49 2.54
C ALA A 3 19.33 -15.57 2.02
N PHE A 4 18.03 -15.28 2.01
CA PHE A 4 17.01 -16.21 1.55
C PHE A 4 16.28 -15.60 0.35
N ALA A 5 16.22 -16.33 -0.76
CA ALA A 5 15.55 -15.89 -1.97
C ALA A 5 14.01 -15.89 -1.85
N THR A 6 13.44 -16.53 -0.81
CA THR A 6 11.99 -16.61 -0.61
C THR A 6 11.64 -16.59 0.89
N LEU A 7 10.43 -16.10 1.18
CA LEU A 7 9.85 -16.11 2.54
C LEU A 7 9.73 -17.53 3.12
N SER A 8 9.42 -18.52 2.29
CA SER A 8 9.31 -19.92 2.71
C SER A 8 10.64 -20.52 3.17
N ALA A 9 11.74 -20.16 2.51
CA ALA A 9 13.08 -20.59 2.92
C ALA A 9 13.47 -19.96 4.27
N LEU A 10 13.15 -18.68 4.46
CA LEU A 10 13.37 -17.98 5.74
C LEU A 10 12.62 -18.67 6.90
N LYS A 11 11.33 -19.01 6.70
CA LYS A 11 10.51 -19.70 7.72
C LYS A 11 11.09 -21.07 8.09
N LYS A 12 11.62 -21.81 7.12
CA LYS A 12 12.23 -23.13 7.36
C LYS A 12 13.58 -23.05 8.08
N ALA A 13 14.29 -21.94 7.95
CA ALA A 13 15.63 -21.76 8.51
C ALA A 13 15.65 -21.60 10.04
N LYS A 14 14.48 -21.48 10.70
CA LYS A 14 14.35 -21.34 12.16
C LYS A 14 15.26 -20.25 12.74
N VAL A 15 15.35 -19.11 12.04
CA VAL A 15 16.11 -17.95 12.51
C VAL A 15 15.32 -17.20 13.58
N ASP A 16 16.02 -16.54 14.50
CA ASP A 16 15.38 -15.74 15.55
C ASP A 16 15.02 -14.33 15.08
N PHE A 17 15.89 -13.74 14.27
CA PHE A 17 15.74 -12.40 13.72
C PHE A 17 15.92 -12.41 12.20
N ALA A 18 15.21 -11.52 11.51
CA ALA A 18 15.32 -11.37 10.07
C ALA A 18 15.13 -9.92 9.64
N ILE A 19 15.78 -9.57 8.54
CA ILE A 19 15.41 -8.39 7.74
C ILE A 19 14.51 -8.89 6.63
N VAL A 20 13.34 -8.29 6.50
CA VAL A 20 12.28 -8.74 5.60
C VAL A 20 11.75 -7.54 4.82
N ASP A 21 11.60 -7.67 3.51
CA ASP A 21 10.98 -6.63 2.69
C ASP A 21 9.56 -6.29 3.15
N ALA A 22 9.19 -5.02 2.98
CA ALA A 22 7.91 -4.48 3.45
C ALA A 22 6.70 -5.30 3.02
N GLN A 23 6.65 -5.72 1.75
CA GLN A 23 5.59 -6.57 1.22
C GLN A 23 5.48 -7.88 2.00
N CYS A 24 6.62 -8.54 2.26
CA CYS A 24 6.64 -9.84 2.93
C CYS A 24 6.32 -9.74 4.41
N TYR A 25 6.75 -8.67 5.08
CA TYR A 25 6.32 -8.39 6.45
C TYR A 25 4.82 -8.12 6.51
N ALA A 26 4.29 -7.24 5.65
CA ALA A 26 2.86 -6.92 5.58
C ALA A 26 1.98 -8.14 5.25
N ALA A 27 2.49 -9.10 4.47
CA ALA A 27 1.81 -10.34 4.14
C ALA A 27 1.90 -11.42 5.25
N THR A 28 2.79 -11.26 6.23
CA THR A 28 3.03 -12.23 7.30
C THR A 28 2.37 -11.78 8.61
N ARG A 29 1.81 -12.73 9.37
CA ARG A 29 1.28 -12.48 10.71
C ARG A 29 2.17 -13.16 11.75
N GLY A 30 2.19 -12.59 12.97
CA GLY A 30 2.82 -13.22 14.14
C GLY A 30 4.32 -12.96 14.30
N TRP A 31 4.91 -12.08 13.49
CA TRP A 31 6.26 -11.58 13.70
C TRP A 31 6.21 -10.23 14.43
N THR A 32 7.16 -10.01 15.32
CA THR A 32 7.24 -8.75 16.08
C THR A 32 8.18 -7.79 15.37
N LEU A 33 7.71 -6.59 15.04
CA LEU A 33 8.56 -5.53 14.52
C LEU A 33 9.48 -5.00 15.62
N LEU A 34 10.78 -4.94 15.32
CA LEU A 34 11.79 -4.41 16.23
C LEU A 34 12.38 -3.08 15.74
N ALA A 35 12.48 -2.89 14.42
CA ALA A 35 12.94 -1.64 13.82
C ALA A 35 12.50 -1.49 12.35
N ASN A 36 12.40 -0.26 11.87
CA ASN A 36 12.16 0.03 10.46
C ASN A 36 13.50 0.33 9.78
N GLY A 37 13.84 -0.43 8.75
CA GLY A 37 15.01 -0.18 7.92
C GLY A 37 14.84 1.08 7.08
N THR A 38 15.92 1.83 6.98
CA THR A 38 16.00 3.03 6.15
C THR A 38 16.84 2.77 4.91
N ILE A 39 16.42 3.36 3.79
CA ILE A 39 17.17 3.35 2.55
C ILE A 39 17.33 4.80 2.11
N GLY A 40 18.58 5.25 1.95
CA GLY A 40 18.87 6.67 1.71
C GLY A 40 18.36 7.58 2.84
N GLY A 41 18.42 7.09 4.09
CA GLY A 41 17.99 7.81 5.29
C GLY A 41 16.47 7.87 5.50
N ARG A 42 15.67 7.23 4.65
CA ARG A 42 14.19 7.25 4.77
C ARG A 42 13.64 5.86 5.07
N ALA A 43 12.71 5.77 6.03
CA ALA A 43 11.99 4.55 6.39
C ALA A 43 10.83 4.21 5.43
N SER A 44 10.61 5.04 4.41
CA SER A 44 9.66 4.83 3.33
C SER A 44 10.14 5.54 2.07
N ARG A 45 9.80 5.01 0.90
CA ARG A 45 10.21 5.56 -0.39
C ARG A 45 9.00 5.73 -1.30
N GLY A 46 9.00 6.79 -2.10
CA GLY A 46 8.08 6.93 -3.21
C GLY A 46 8.39 5.90 -4.28
N TRP A 47 7.35 5.32 -4.86
CA TRP A 47 7.44 4.39 -5.97
C TRP A 47 6.55 4.88 -7.12
N ALA A 48 6.86 4.42 -8.32
CA ALA A 48 6.07 4.71 -9.50
C ALA A 48 6.15 3.55 -10.50
N LEU A 49 5.15 3.49 -11.38
CA LEU A 49 5.18 2.69 -12.58
C LEU A 49 5.98 3.44 -13.64
N TYR A 50 6.94 2.74 -14.24
CA TYR A 50 7.75 3.26 -15.33
C TYR A 50 7.56 2.40 -16.57
N SER A 51 7.60 3.01 -17.75
CA SER A 51 7.53 2.33 -19.03
C SER A 51 8.49 2.96 -20.03
N ARG A 52 8.89 2.17 -21.03
CA ARG A 52 9.53 2.71 -22.22
C ARG A 52 8.57 3.33 -23.23
N LEU A 53 7.30 2.94 -23.17
CA LEU A 53 6.31 3.42 -24.12
C LEU A 53 5.96 4.88 -23.79
N SER A 54 5.65 5.65 -24.83
CA SER A 54 4.94 6.92 -24.70
C SER A 54 3.43 6.64 -24.67
N GLY A 55 2.65 7.45 -23.94
CA GLY A 55 1.18 7.33 -23.91
C GLY A 55 0.55 6.87 -22.59
N GLY A 56 1.31 6.74 -21.50
CA GLY A 56 0.76 6.54 -20.16
C GLY A 56 0.11 5.15 -19.94
N MET A 57 -0.83 5.06 -18.99
CA MET A 57 -1.46 3.79 -18.58
C MET A 57 -2.20 3.06 -19.72
N PRO A 58 -2.95 3.74 -20.62
CA PRO A 58 -3.62 3.06 -21.73
C PRO A 58 -2.66 2.35 -22.69
N ALA A 59 -1.47 2.89 -22.92
CA ALA A 59 -0.45 2.28 -23.78
C ALA A 59 0.07 0.93 -23.24
N LEU A 60 -0.17 0.64 -21.95
CA LEU A 60 0.23 -0.60 -21.29
C LEU A 60 -0.81 -1.72 -21.44
N GLN A 61 -1.94 -1.47 -22.11
CA GLN A 61 -2.96 -2.49 -22.30
C GLN A 61 -2.42 -3.68 -23.11
N GLY A 62 -2.61 -4.90 -22.58
CA GLY A 62 -2.09 -6.13 -23.16
C GLY A 62 -0.57 -6.29 -23.09
N LYS A 63 0.16 -5.33 -22.49
CA LYS A 63 1.61 -5.38 -22.33
C LYS A 63 2.02 -6.09 -21.05
N LYS A 64 3.23 -6.61 -21.00
CA LYS A 64 3.76 -7.33 -19.84
C LYS A 64 4.37 -6.35 -18.84
N LEU A 65 4.13 -6.61 -17.56
CA LEU A 65 4.63 -5.83 -16.44
C LEU A 65 5.69 -6.63 -15.67
N ALA A 66 6.91 -6.12 -15.61
CA ALA A 66 7.97 -6.66 -14.77
C ALA A 66 7.79 -6.26 -13.32
N TYR A 67 8.08 -7.18 -12.40
CA TYR A 67 8.04 -6.96 -10.96
C TYR A 67 9.11 -7.76 -10.24
N VAL A 68 9.42 -7.37 -9.00
CA VAL A 68 10.33 -8.14 -8.14
C VAL A 68 9.53 -9.27 -7.50
N LYS A 69 9.92 -10.51 -7.78
CA LYS A 69 9.26 -11.71 -7.28
C LYS A 69 9.81 -12.06 -5.90
N MET A 70 9.04 -11.71 -4.87
CA MET A 70 9.39 -11.92 -3.47
C MET A 70 8.74 -13.19 -2.88
N GLY A 71 7.67 -13.69 -3.52
CA GLY A 71 6.94 -14.88 -3.09
C GLY A 71 5.99 -14.62 -1.92
N CYS A 72 5.57 -13.37 -1.71
CA CYS A 72 4.75 -12.97 -0.57
C CYS A 72 3.54 -12.13 -1.01
N ARG A 73 2.59 -12.78 -1.68
CA ARG A 73 1.40 -12.15 -2.30
C ARG A 73 1.76 -11.13 -3.40
N ASP A 74 2.68 -11.50 -4.28
CA ASP A 74 3.23 -10.59 -5.30
C ASP A 74 2.16 -9.98 -6.22
N LYS A 75 1.17 -10.78 -6.66
CA LYS A 75 0.07 -10.27 -7.49
C LYS A 75 -0.76 -9.21 -6.76
N ASP A 76 -1.09 -9.46 -5.50
CA ASP A 76 -1.86 -8.54 -4.68
C ASP A 76 -1.08 -7.24 -4.42
N PHE A 77 0.22 -7.34 -4.22
CA PHE A 77 1.07 -6.18 -4.09
C PHE A 77 1.04 -5.33 -5.38
N VAL A 78 1.23 -5.95 -6.54
CA VAL A 78 1.21 -5.25 -7.83
C VAL A 78 -0.15 -4.62 -8.12
N PHE A 79 -1.24 -5.38 -8.05
CA PHE A 79 -2.55 -4.91 -8.51
C PHE A 79 -3.36 -4.16 -7.46
N ASN A 80 -3.20 -4.48 -6.17
CA ASN A 80 -3.97 -3.82 -5.11
C ASN A 80 -3.17 -2.73 -4.43
N ALA A 81 -1.91 -2.99 -4.06
CA ALA A 81 -1.13 -1.99 -3.31
C ALA A 81 -0.50 -0.93 -4.22
N MET A 82 0.15 -1.34 -5.31
CA MET A 82 0.88 -0.42 -6.18
C MET A 82 -0.06 0.32 -7.14
N LEU A 83 -1.08 -0.35 -7.66
CA LEU A 83 -2.09 0.24 -8.55
C LEU A 83 -3.34 0.75 -7.82
N ASP A 84 -3.37 0.73 -6.47
CA ASP A 84 -4.54 1.07 -5.63
C ASP A 84 -5.86 0.43 -6.11
N SER A 85 -5.78 -0.78 -6.69
CA SER A 85 -6.90 -1.49 -7.33
C SER A 85 -7.60 -0.72 -8.46
N GLU A 86 -6.98 0.32 -9.04
CA GLU A 86 -7.56 1.11 -10.13
C GLU A 86 -7.59 0.37 -11.46
N VAL A 87 -6.63 -0.54 -11.66
CA VAL A 87 -6.44 -1.28 -12.91
C VAL A 87 -6.58 -2.78 -12.64
N SER A 88 -7.39 -3.44 -13.44
CA SER A 88 -7.58 -4.89 -13.33
C SER A 88 -6.35 -5.67 -13.83
N GLU A 89 -6.15 -6.89 -13.33
CA GLU A 89 -5.09 -7.79 -13.83
C GLU A 89 -5.17 -8.02 -15.35
N LYS A 90 -6.39 -7.97 -15.92
CA LYS A 90 -6.63 -8.14 -17.37
C LYS A 90 -6.12 -6.96 -18.22
N HIS A 91 -5.81 -5.82 -17.60
CA HIS A 91 -5.23 -4.69 -18.33
C HIS A 91 -3.87 -5.06 -18.90
N PHE A 92 -3.08 -5.85 -18.16
CA PHE A 92 -1.76 -6.28 -18.61
C PHE A 92 -1.84 -7.66 -19.28
N GLY A 93 -1.00 -7.88 -20.28
CA GLY A 93 -0.88 -9.19 -20.95
C GLY A 93 -0.18 -10.26 -20.10
N GLY A 94 0.37 -9.86 -18.96
CA GLY A 94 0.96 -10.78 -17.98
C GLY A 94 1.99 -10.11 -17.07
N LEU A 95 2.46 -10.86 -16.07
CA LEU A 95 3.52 -10.43 -15.17
C LEU A 95 4.82 -11.19 -15.42
N VAL A 96 5.95 -10.49 -15.37
CA VAL A 96 7.30 -11.06 -15.48
C VAL A 96 8.04 -10.87 -14.16
N GLY A 97 8.16 -11.95 -13.39
CA GLY A 97 8.84 -11.92 -12.09
C GLY A 97 10.36 -12.00 -12.24
N LYS A 98 11.09 -11.09 -11.63
CA LYS A 98 12.56 -11.09 -11.55
C LYS A 98 13.04 -11.20 -10.09
N PRO A 99 14.23 -11.78 -9.84
CA PRO A 99 14.73 -11.97 -8.48
C PRO A 99 15.24 -10.69 -7.81
N SER A 100 15.41 -9.60 -8.57
CA SER A 100 15.89 -8.32 -8.05
C SER A 100 15.29 -7.14 -8.80
N LEU A 101 15.29 -5.97 -8.16
CA LEU A 101 14.83 -4.72 -8.75
C LEU A 101 15.67 -4.32 -9.96
N THR A 102 17.00 -4.43 -9.87
CA THR A 102 17.91 -4.19 -11.01
C THR A 102 17.56 -5.09 -12.19
N GLY A 103 17.25 -6.37 -11.94
CA GLY A 103 16.83 -7.30 -12.99
C GLY A 103 15.46 -6.95 -13.58
N ALA A 104 14.51 -6.50 -12.77
CA ALA A 104 13.19 -6.05 -13.23
C ALA A 104 13.29 -4.80 -14.10
N VAL A 105 14.09 -3.81 -13.69
CA VAL A 105 14.32 -2.58 -14.47
C VAL A 105 15.06 -2.90 -15.77
N ALA A 106 16.09 -3.75 -15.72
CA ALA A 106 16.85 -4.15 -16.90
C ALA A 106 15.99 -4.90 -17.93
N GLU A 107 14.99 -5.69 -17.49
CA GLU A 107 14.07 -6.39 -18.38
C GLU A 107 13.32 -5.42 -19.30
N VAL A 108 12.81 -4.34 -18.70
CA VAL A 108 12.09 -3.28 -19.41
C VAL A 108 13.05 -2.43 -20.23
N ALA A 109 14.16 -2.01 -19.61
CA ALA A 109 15.20 -1.21 -20.26
C ALA A 109 15.97 -1.96 -21.37
N SER A 110 15.74 -3.26 -21.58
CA SER A 110 16.32 -4.03 -22.69
C SER A 110 15.27 -4.51 -23.70
N PHE A 111 13.98 -4.20 -23.50
CA PHE A 111 12.89 -4.66 -24.37
C PHE A 111 12.79 -6.19 -24.52
N LYS A 112 13.27 -6.95 -23.51
CA LYS A 112 13.41 -8.41 -23.61
C LYS A 112 12.16 -9.20 -23.24
N GLY A 113 11.32 -8.66 -22.34
CA GLY A 113 10.18 -9.45 -21.84
C GLY A 113 9.06 -8.67 -21.17
N ALA A 114 9.23 -7.37 -20.90
CA ALA A 114 8.20 -6.52 -20.33
C ALA A 114 8.36 -5.07 -20.80
N GLU A 115 7.26 -4.32 -20.79
CA GLU A 115 7.20 -2.93 -21.25
C GLU A 115 7.06 -1.93 -20.09
N ALA A 116 6.73 -2.42 -18.90
CA ALA A 116 6.60 -1.59 -17.71
C ALA A 116 7.16 -2.27 -16.46
N VAL A 117 7.54 -1.48 -15.45
CA VAL A 117 8.07 -1.96 -14.16
C VAL A 117 7.74 -0.99 -13.03
N PHE A 118 7.45 -1.52 -11.85
CA PHE A 118 7.41 -0.73 -10.62
C PHE A 118 8.81 -0.56 -10.03
N ALA A 119 9.20 0.69 -9.77
CA ALA A 119 10.50 1.00 -9.17
C ALA A 119 10.39 2.19 -8.20
N PRO A 120 11.30 2.29 -7.22
CA PRO A 120 11.49 3.49 -6.44
C PRO A 120 11.80 4.70 -7.33
N VAL A 121 11.35 5.87 -6.90
CA VAL A 121 11.68 7.12 -7.58
C VAL A 121 13.20 7.30 -7.66
N GLY A 122 13.70 7.53 -8.87
CA GLY A 122 15.13 7.69 -9.16
C GLY A 122 15.89 6.44 -9.62
N GLU A 123 15.28 5.25 -9.54
CA GLU A 123 15.95 3.98 -9.90
C GLU A 123 15.67 3.48 -11.33
N ALA A 124 14.57 3.93 -11.95
CA ALA A 124 14.20 3.58 -13.32
C ALA A 124 14.71 4.60 -14.35
N LYS A 125 16.02 4.85 -14.38
CA LYS A 125 16.64 5.85 -15.28
C LYS A 125 16.35 5.52 -16.75
N GLY A 126 15.99 6.53 -17.54
CA GLY A 126 15.71 6.38 -18.98
C GLY A 126 14.35 5.76 -19.30
N LEU A 127 13.48 5.56 -18.31
CA LEU A 127 12.09 5.16 -18.49
C LEU A 127 11.14 6.33 -18.19
N ASN A 128 10.01 6.36 -18.89
CA ASN A 128 8.96 7.34 -18.65
C ASN A 128 8.16 6.96 -17.42
N LYS A 129 7.95 7.90 -16.50
CA LYS A 129 7.04 7.71 -15.39
C LYS A 129 5.60 7.72 -15.91
N VAL A 130 4.82 6.69 -15.58
CA VAL A 130 3.45 6.48 -16.07
C VAL A 130 2.41 6.71 -14.96
N PHE A 131 2.72 6.31 -13.74
CA PHE A 131 1.77 6.35 -12.62
C PHE A 131 2.52 6.46 -11.29
N ASP A 132 2.10 7.37 -10.41
CA ASP A 132 2.65 7.48 -9.05
C ASP A 132 1.91 6.53 -8.10
N THR A 133 2.64 5.81 -7.26
CA THR A 133 2.04 4.89 -6.29
C THR A 133 2.09 5.46 -4.88
N ALA A 134 1.34 4.84 -3.97
CA ALA A 134 1.54 5.07 -2.55
C ALA A 134 3.00 4.75 -2.15
N PRO A 135 3.58 5.48 -1.17
CA PRO A 135 4.90 5.16 -0.65
C PRO A 135 4.95 3.75 -0.05
N VAL A 136 6.03 3.03 -0.33
CA VAL A 136 6.27 1.69 0.23
C VAL A 136 7.27 1.84 1.38
N PRO A 137 6.96 1.31 2.59
CA PRO A 137 7.91 1.34 3.69
C PRO A 137 9.19 0.58 3.35
N GLY A 138 10.28 0.92 4.03
CA GLY A 138 11.53 0.18 3.97
C GLY A 138 11.40 -1.23 4.56
N PRO A 139 12.47 -2.03 4.53
CA PRO A 139 12.46 -3.37 5.08
C PRO A 139 12.23 -3.34 6.60
N ALA A 140 11.55 -4.35 7.13
CA ALA A 140 11.32 -4.54 8.55
C ALA A 140 12.44 -5.41 9.16
N PHE A 141 12.98 -4.99 10.31
CA PHE A 141 13.75 -5.88 11.17
C PHE A 141 12.81 -6.50 12.21
N VAL A 142 12.71 -7.82 12.21
CA VAL A 142 11.66 -8.53 12.96
C VAL A 142 12.23 -9.67 13.80
N GLN A 143 11.55 -9.94 14.92
CA GLN A 143 11.65 -11.20 15.63
C GLN A 143 10.74 -12.23 14.95
N VAL A 144 11.35 -13.28 14.41
CA VAL A 144 10.65 -14.41 13.77
C VAL A 144 10.27 -15.46 14.80
N ASN A 145 11.15 -15.70 15.79
CA ASN A 145 10.95 -16.66 16.86
C ASN A 145 10.57 -15.97 18.17
N GLY A 146 9.32 -16.12 18.60
CA GLY A 146 8.79 -15.52 19.83
C GLY A 146 9.26 -16.14 21.15
N ARG A 147 10.16 -17.15 21.12
CA ARG A 147 10.63 -17.88 22.31
C ARG A 147 11.77 -17.20 23.07
N LEU A 148 12.38 -16.17 22.49
CA LEU A 148 13.49 -15.47 23.13
C LEU A 148 13.00 -14.61 24.31
N ASP A 149 13.85 -14.50 25.31
CA ASP A 149 13.63 -13.63 26.46
C ASP A 149 13.51 -12.16 26.02
N LYS A 150 12.60 -11.42 26.67
CA LYS A 150 12.32 -10.01 26.34
C LYS A 150 13.55 -9.13 26.51
N ASP A 151 14.41 -9.38 27.49
CA ASP A 151 15.63 -8.59 27.71
C ASP A 151 16.63 -8.77 26.58
N VAL A 152 16.76 -9.98 26.04
CA VAL A 152 17.59 -10.26 24.86
C VAL A 152 17.04 -9.52 23.65
N VAL A 153 15.73 -9.60 23.41
CA VAL A 153 15.08 -8.89 22.30
C VAL A 153 15.26 -7.38 22.41
N ASN A 154 15.14 -6.83 23.62
CA ASN A 154 15.33 -5.41 23.89
C ASN A 154 16.76 -4.93 23.61
N ARG A 155 17.78 -5.72 24.00
CA ARG A 155 19.18 -5.42 23.70
C ARG A 155 19.44 -5.45 22.19
N VAL A 156 18.91 -6.45 21.48
CA VAL A 156 19.06 -6.55 20.02
C VAL A 156 18.37 -5.37 19.33
N ARG A 157 17.16 -5.01 19.74
CA ARG A 157 16.45 -3.84 19.21
C ARG A 157 17.26 -2.56 19.37
N ASN A 158 17.82 -2.32 20.56
CA ASN A 158 18.62 -1.12 20.81
C ASN A 158 19.91 -1.10 19.98
N ALA A 159 20.59 -2.24 19.85
CA ALA A 159 21.78 -2.37 19.02
C ALA A 159 21.48 -2.10 17.53
N VAL A 160 20.35 -2.59 17.03
CA VAL A 160 19.93 -2.41 15.63
C VAL A 160 19.56 -0.97 15.34
N VAL A 161 18.81 -0.29 16.22
CA VAL A 161 18.47 1.14 16.02
C VAL A 161 19.72 2.02 16.09
N SER A 162 20.75 1.61 16.83
CA SER A 162 22.04 2.32 16.90
C SER A 162 22.93 2.07 15.68
N TYR A 163 22.54 1.18 14.76
CA TYR A 163 23.31 0.88 13.56
C TYR A 163 23.10 1.97 12.48
N GLY A 164 24.19 2.67 12.15
CA GLY A 164 24.31 3.50 10.95
C GLY A 164 25.25 2.84 9.95
N GLY A 165 24.81 2.66 8.70
CA GLY A 165 25.59 1.96 7.67
C GLY A 165 25.60 2.68 6.32
N GLY A 166 26.53 2.28 5.44
CA GLY A 166 26.67 2.83 4.08
C GLY A 166 26.16 1.92 2.95
N GLY A 167 25.41 0.86 3.28
CA GLY A 167 24.92 -0.13 2.32
C GLY A 167 23.53 0.17 1.76
N ALA A 168 22.92 -0.82 1.09
CA ALA A 168 21.54 -0.72 0.56
C ALA A 168 20.52 -0.35 1.65
N ILE A 169 20.76 -0.79 2.89
CA ILE A 169 20.08 -0.30 4.09
C ILE A 169 21.06 0.65 4.79
N SER A 170 20.69 1.94 4.85
CA SER A 170 21.51 3.00 5.43
C SER A 170 21.49 3.01 6.97
N GLY A 171 20.54 2.31 7.58
CA GLY A 171 20.40 2.25 9.03
C GLY A 171 18.99 1.81 9.43
N PHE A 172 18.70 1.84 10.73
CA PHE A 172 17.38 1.50 11.26
C PHE A 172 16.86 2.60 12.18
N VAL A 173 15.54 2.76 12.21
CA VAL A 173 14.85 3.64 13.16
C VAL A 173 13.91 2.82 14.03
N ALA A 174 13.42 3.44 15.11
CA ALA A 174 12.48 2.81 16.04
C ALA A 174 11.27 2.19 15.30
N ALA A 175 10.78 1.07 15.84
CA ALA A 175 9.65 0.34 15.29
C ALA A 175 8.42 1.24 15.14
N ASN A 176 7.83 1.22 13.94
CA ASN A 176 6.58 1.87 13.63
C ASN A 176 5.79 0.98 12.66
N ASP A 177 4.75 0.33 13.17
CA ASP A 177 3.90 -0.59 12.39
C ASP A 177 2.92 0.13 11.46
N LYS A 178 2.59 1.41 11.69
CA LYS A 178 1.54 2.12 10.93
C LYS A 178 1.72 2.04 9.40
N PRO A 179 2.92 2.24 8.82
CA PRO A 179 3.13 2.11 7.38
C PRO A 179 2.95 0.68 6.87
N PHE A 180 3.37 -0.32 7.65
CA PHE A 180 3.21 -1.73 7.29
C PHE A 180 1.76 -2.19 7.38
N ASP A 181 1.01 -1.71 8.36
CA ASP A 181 -0.43 -1.93 8.46
C ASP A 181 -1.21 -1.28 7.31
N ALA A 182 -0.81 -0.06 6.92
CA ALA A 182 -1.38 0.59 5.75
C ALA A 182 -1.14 -0.24 4.47
N LEU A 183 0.09 -0.75 4.28
CA LEU A 183 0.43 -1.64 3.18
C LEU A 183 -0.35 -2.97 3.26
N ARG A 184 -0.45 -3.58 4.44
CA ARG A 184 -1.21 -4.82 4.65
C ARG A 184 -2.67 -4.68 4.24
N ARG A 185 -3.29 -3.53 4.56
CA ARG A 185 -4.65 -3.21 4.13
C ARG A 185 -4.77 -3.01 2.63
N SER A 186 -3.76 -2.43 1.97
CA SER A 186 -3.78 -2.25 0.51
C SER A 186 -3.47 -3.53 -0.27
N LEU A 187 -2.92 -4.58 0.36
CA LEU A 187 -2.81 -5.90 -0.28
C LEU A 187 -4.18 -6.55 -0.54
N SER A 188 -5.23 -6.15 0.17
CA SER A 188 -6.58 -6.60 -0.14
C SER A 188 -7.19 -5.73 -1.23
N ARG A 189 -7.92 -6.34 -2.18
CA ARG A 189 -8.59 -5.61 -3.25
C ARG A 189 -9.49 -4.52 -2.68
N ARG A 190 -9.28 -3.27 -3.10
CA ARG A 190 -10.15 -2.15 -2.76
C ARG A 190 -11.24 -2.05 -3.81
N ILE A 191 -12.47 -2.31 -3.42
CA ILE A 191 -13.64 -1.95 -4.22
C ILE A 191 -13.93 -0.50 -3.88
N LYS A 192 -13.51 0.44 -4.74
CA LYS A 192 -13.92 1.85 -4.62
C LYS A 192 -15.44 1.88 -4.83
N ARG A 193 -16.23 1.85 -3.75
CA ARG A 193 -17.67 2.10 -3.83
C ARG A 193 -17.83 3.54 -4.30
N PHE A 194 -18.32 3.74 -5.52
CA PHE A 194 -18.77 5.04 -5.97
C PHE A 194 -19.98 5.41 -5.10
N VAL A 195 -19.80 6.33 -4.16
CA VAL A 195 -20.92 6.93 -3.43
C VAL A 195 -21.55 7.97 -4.35
N PHE A 196 -22.30 7.52 -5.35
CA PHE A 196 -23.30 8.35 -6.00
C PHE A 196 -24.62 8.15 -5.25
N ALA A 197 -24.73 8.75 -4.07
CA ALA A 197 -26.05 9.13 -3.59
C ALA A 197 -26.35 10.47 -4.25
N THR A 198 -26.96 10.47 -5.43
CA THR A 198 -27.74 11.63 -5.85
C THR A 198 -28.91 11.65 -4.89
N PRO A 199 -29.02 12.59 -3.94
CA PRO A 199 -30.23 12.67 -3.13
C PRO A 199 -31.40 12.81 -4.11
N PRO A 200 -32.53 12.10 -3.89
CA PRO A 200 -33.73 12.38 -4.67
C PRO A 200 -33.98 13.88 -4.59
N PHE A 201 -34.26 14.52 -5.73
CA PHE A 201 -34.62 15.93 -5.75
C PHE A 201 -35.82 16.10 -4.83
N VAL A 202 -35.60 16.59 -3.60
CA VAL A 202 -36.68 17.04 -2.74
C VAL A 202 -37.18 18.31 -3.43
N ARG A 203 -38.31 18.21 -4.13
CA ARG A 203 -39.08 19.40 -4.48
C ARG A 203 -39.61 19.94 -3.16
N LEU A 204 -38.95 20.98 -2.65
CA LEU A 204 -39.52 21.82 -1.64
C LEU A 204 -40.56 22.67 -2.38
N ASP A 205 -41.82 22.24 -2.36
CA ASP A 205 -42.90 23.13 -2.76
C ASP A 205 -43.02 24.22 -1.69
N ALA A 206 -43.32 25.46 -2.09
CA ALA A 206 -43.34 26.62 -1.19
C ALA A 206 -44.32 26.47 -0.01
N SER A 207 -45.26 25.53 -0.10
CA SER A 207 -46.19 25.13 0.96
C SER A 207 -45.53 24.36 2.11
N ASP A 208 -44.35 23.75 1.90
CA ASP A 208 -43.69 22.90 2.90
C ASP A 208 -42.61 23.63 3.72
N VAL A 209 -42.30 24.89 3.40
CA VAL A 209 -41.22 25.66 4.05
C VAL A 209 -41.74 26.86 4.84
N ILE A 210 -42.99 27.28 4.62
CA ILE A 210 -43.54 28.47 5.28
C ILE A 210 -45.00 28.21 5.72
N GLU A 211 -45.20 27.83 6.98
CA GLU A 211 -46.48 28.13 7.63
C GLU A 211 -46.52 29.65 7.87
N THR A 212 -47.21 30.39 7.00
CA THR A 212 -47.48 31.81 7.25
C THR A 212 -48.42 31.94 8.44
N PRO A 213 -48.06 32.72 9.48
CA PRO A 213 -48.93 32.92 10.65
C PRO A 213 -50.23 33.61 10.23
N LYS A 214 -51.36 33.17 10.79
CA LYS A 214 -52.70 33.67 10.43
C LYS A 214 -53.01 35.07 10.96
N SER A 215 -52.14 35.68 11.77
CA SER A 215 -52.20 37.09 12.14
C SER A 215 -50.84 37.58 12.69
N ILE A 216 -50.66 38.89 12.74
CA ILE A 216 -49.40 39.59 13.06
C ILE A 216 -49.03 39.54 14.56
N ASP A 217 -49.90 39.03 15.43
CA ASP A 217 -49.74 39.13 16.89
C ASP A 217 -49.28 37.85 17.61
N GLU A 218 -48.86 36.80 16.89
CA GLU A 218 -48.25 35.62 17.52
C GLU A 218 -46.71 35.66 17.45
N PRO A 219 -45.99 35.53 18.59
CA PRO A 219 -44.54 35.39 18.57
C PRO A 219 -44.17 34.05 17.94
N GLY A 220 -43.68 34.10 16.70
CA GLY A 220 -43.27 32.93 15.93
C GLY A 220 -42.10 32.17 16.56
N PHE A 221 -42.41 31.15 17.35
CA PHE A 221 -41.45 30.10 17.67
C PHE A 221 -41.52 29.03 16.59
N THR A 222 -40.52 28.98 15.73
CA THR A 222 -40.32 27.84 14.82
C THR A 222 -39.90 26.62 15.63
N GLU A 223 -40.84 25.74 16.00
CA GLU A 223 -40.50 24.37 16.31
C GLU A 223 -40.05 23.67 15.03
N VAL A 224 -38.73 23.55 14.86
CA VAL A 224 -38.15 22.68 13.84
C VAL A 224 -38.48 21.24 14.23
N LYS A 225 -39.55 20.66 13.68
CA LYS A 225 -39.79 19.22 13.73
C LYS A 225 -38.68 18.53 12.96
N GLN A 226 -37.64 18.10 13.66
CA GLN A 226 -36.60 17.24 13.12
C GLN A 226 -37.24 15.90 12.77
N HIS A 227 -37.62 15.73 11.51
CA HIS A 227 -38.00 14.43 10.97
C HIS A 227 -36.75 13.56 10.81
N PHE A 228 -36.38 12.84 11.87
CA PHE A 228 -35.47 11.71 11.75
C PHE A 228 -36.24 10.53 11.14
N ALA A 229 -35.86 10.12 9.93
CA ALA A 229 -36.32 8.86 9.36
C ALA A 229 -35.58 7.71 10.04
N GLU A 230 -36.32 6.81 10.71
CA GLU A 230 -35.73 5.58 11.24
C GLU A 230 -35.24 4.67 10.10
N PRO A 231 -34.06 4.04 10.25
CA PRO A 231 -33.55 3.12 9.25
C PRO A 231 -34.46 1.88 9.12
N PRO A 232 -34.63 1.32 7.91
CA PRO A 232 -35.51 0.18 7.70
C PRO A 232 -35.02 -1.05 8.46
N VAL A 233 -35.95 -1.67 9.20
CA VAL A 233 -35.74 -2.94 9.90
C VAL A 233 -35.37 -4.02 8.87
N ARG A 234 -34.26 -4.73 9.11
CA ARG A 234 -33.87 -5.88 8.29
C ARG A 234 -34.91 -7.00 8.45
N GLN A 235 -35.54 -7.40 7.35
CA GLN A 235 -36.16 -8.72 7.21
C GLN A 235 -35.09 -9.74 6.80
#